data_AF-A0A354BMH8-F1
#
_entry.id   AF-A0A354BMH8-F1
#
_cell.length_a   1.000
_cell.length_b   1.000
_cell.length_c   1.000
_cell.angle_alpha   90.00
_cell.angle_beta   90.00
_cell.angle_gamma   90.00
#
_symmetry.space_group_name_H-M   'P 1'
#
loop_
_entity.id
_entity.type
_entity.pdbx_description
1 polymer ?
#
loop_
_entity_poly.entity_id
_entity_poly.type
_entity_poly.pdbx_seq_one_letter_code
_entity_poly.pdbx_strand_id
1 'polypeptide(L)'
;MKSLQLLRQSSRDPRAPHRSWWSPLTMVLCLCAAAISIPTAGFCASPGSPVPLFVQTPSDIPAAIDQAFPSPQISKRWVRRHRTMGLNPAALEAMKLARKESKQDVALDLFDAGTRTLELDEPEVQGNKAKVWRGRVRGDQDSDVTLAVRGKKMAGTIVMGQRLYKIEPTEDNRHRLVEIDDDAMRPDHHPLVVPDDGTPADPPAPEPELQQPGTAAASTTVTTAATTTNTIVDLLVVYTPTARAKQGGLAAMNALIAMGVDLANQAYRNSQIAMQLRLVRAAEVAYTETGNINTDLVRLRSKSDGFMDQVHTLRNQYKA
;
A
#
# COMPACT_ATOMS: atom_id res chain seq x y z
N MET A 1 13.48 42.57 -46.56
CA MET A 1 14.27 43.51 -47.38
C MET A 1 15.75 43.19 -47.23
N LYS A 2 16.42 42.94 -48.37
CA LYS A 2 17.88 42.85 -48.62
C LYS A 2 18.67 41.70 -47.95
N SER A 3 19.06 40.61 -48.62
CA SER A 3 19.95 40.40 -49.80
C SER A 3 21.44 40.55 -49.50
N LEU A 4 22.24 39.50 -49.71
CA LEU A 4 23.42 39.50 -50.58
C LEU A 4 24.09 38.10 -50.66
N GLN A 5 23.99 37.50 -51.85
CA GLN A 5 24.92 36.49 -52.37
C GLN A 5 26.29 37.15 -52.63
N LEU A 6 27.38 36.37 -52.66
CA LEU A 6 28.29 36.37 -53.82
C LEU A 6 29.27 35.20 -53.82
N LEU A 7 29.54 34.79 -55.05
CA LEU A 7 30.26 33.64 -55.59
C LEU A 7 31.74 34.00 -55.88
N ARG A 8 32.52 32.98 -56.28
CA ARG A 8 33.88 32.98 -56.91
C ARG A 8 35.05 32.98 -55.92
N GLN A 9 36.18 32.30 -56.14
CA GLN A 9 36.82 31.94 -57.41
C GLN A 9 37.85 30.80 -57.23
N SER A 10 38.06 30.07 -58.33
CA SER A 10 39.10 29.07 -58.57
C SER A 10 40.45 29.71 -58.94
N SER A 11 41.57 29.07 -58.58
CA SER A 11 42.84 29.21 -59.32
C SER A 11 43.68 27.92 -59.24
N ARG A 12 43.99 27.38 -60.42
CA ARG A 12 45.00 26.34 -60.75
C ARG A 12 46.42 26.87 -60.49
N ASP A 13 47.41 25.97 -60.31
CA ASP A 13 48.55 25.79 -61.25
C ASP A 13 49.48 24.58 -60.87
N PRO A 14 50.51 24.18 -61.66
CA PRO A 14 50.56 22.82 -62.27
C PRO A 14 51.94 22.11 -62.20
N ARG A 15 52.06 21.01 -63.00
CA ARG A 15 53.27 20.41 -63.67
C ARG A 15 53.70 19.00 -63.22
N ALA A 16 53.24 18.00 -64.00
CA ALA A 16 53.94 16.98 -64.84
C ALA A 16 55.43 16.60 -64.57
N PRO A 17 55.99 15.45 -65.05
CA PRO A 17 55.54 14.62 -66.22
C PRO A 17 55.76 13.06 -66.19
N HIS A 18 55.17 12.39 -67.19
CA HIS A 18 55.58 11.19 -67.99
C HIS A 18 56.22 9.95 -67.29
N ARG A 19 55.90 8.69 -67.61
CA ARG A 19 55.79 8.05 -68.94
C ARG A 19 55.37 6.56 -68.80
N SER A 20 54.64 6.04 -69.80
CA SER A 20 54.64 4.65 -70.38
C SER A 20 54.37 3.45 -69.46
N TRP A 21 53.75 2.33 -69.84
CA TRP A 21 52.99 1.79 -70.98
C TRP A 21 52.59 0.36 -70.50
N TRP A 22 51.52 -0.23 -71.04
CA TRP A 22 51.11 -1.65 -70.96
C TRP A 22 50.06 -2.05 -69.91
N SER A 23 48.88 -2.41 -70.43
CA SER A 23 47.90 -3.28 -69.78
C SER A 23 48.38 -4.74 -69.79
N PRO A 24 47.93 -5.55 -68.82
CA PRO A 24 46.99 -6.60 -69.22
C PRO A 24 45.77 -6.71 -68.30
N LEU A 25 44.72 -7.23 -68.92
CA LEU A 25 43.39 -7.50 -68.41
C LEU A 25 43.44 -8.62 -67.35
N THR A 26 43.08 -8.32 -66.11
CA THR A 26 42.83 -9.35 -65.08
C THR A 26 41.43 -9.17 -64.51
N MET A 27 40.59 -10.15 -64.81
CA MET A 27 39.19 -10.26 -64.44
C MET A 27 39.08 -10.43 -62.91
N VAL A 28 38.65 -9.39 -62.20
CA VAL A 28 38.35 -9.46 -60.76
C VAL A 28 36.92 -9.99 -60.59
N LEU A 29 36.84 -11.25 -60.19
CA LEU A 29 35.60 -11.92 -59.77
C LEU A 29 35.13 -11.28 -58.45
N CYS A 30 34.12 -10.42 -58.52
CA CYS A 30 33.51 -9.79 -57.35
C CYS A 30 32.60 -10.81 -56.65
N LEU A 31 33.10 -11.42 -55.57
CA LEU A 31 32.35 -12.35 -54.73
C LEU A 31 31.38 -11.55 -53.83
N CYS A 32 30.14 -11.36 -54.27
CA CYS A 32 29.08 -10.80 -53.43
C CYS A 32 28.70 -11.81 -52.34
N ALA A 33 29.27 -11.66 -51.13
CA ALA A 33 28.79 -12.34 -49.94
C ALA A 33 27.43 -11.75 -49.53
N ALA A 34 26.34 -12.43 -49.88
CA ALA A 34 25.03 -12.14 -49.33
C ALA A 34 25.03 -12.50 -47.85
N ALA A 35 25.14 -11.49 -46.97
CA ALA A 35 24.90 -11.67 -45.55
C ALA A 35 23.41 -11.95 -45.34
N ILE A 36 23.07 -13.21 -45.10
CA ILE A 36 21.74 -13.61 -44.63
C ILE A 36 21.65 -13.14 -43.18
N SER A 37 21.08 -11.94 -42.97
CA SER A 37 20.65 -11.51 -41.65
C SER A 37 19.48 -12.40 -41.23
N ILE A 38 19.74 -13.38 -40.38
CA ILE A 38 18.68 -14.09 -39.66
C ILE A 38 18.03 -13.03 -38.76
N PRO A 39 16.72 -12.74 -38.90
CA PRO A 39 16.05 -11.93 -37.90
C PRO A 39 16.11 -12.74 -36.61
N THR A 40 16.91 -12.29 -35.64
CA THR A 40 16.75 -12.70 -34.26
C THR A 40 15.37 -12.25 -33.84
N ALA A 41 14.40 -13.15 -33.97
CA ALA A 41 13.14 -13.04 -33.27
C ALA A 41 13.52 -12.89 -31.80
N GLY A 42 13.45 -11.66 -31.30
CA GLY A 42 13.54 -11.40 -29.87
C GLY A 42 12.49 -12.29 -29.24
N PHE A 43 12.94 -13.31 -28.50
CA PHE A 43 12.09 -13.99 -27.55
C PHE A 43 11.64 -12.88 -26.59
N CYS A 44 10.45 -12.32 -26.83
CA CYS A 44 9.70 -11.70 -25.77
C CYS A 44 9.54 -12.82 -24.74
N ALA A 45 10.35 -12.79 -23.68
CA ALA A 45 10.09 -13.58 -22.50
C ALA A 45 8.64 -13.26 -22.13
N SER A 46 7.74 -14.21 -22.37
CA SER A 46 6.38 -14.08 -21.87
C SER A 46 6.54 -13.87 -20.37
N PRO A 47 6.02 -12.76 -19.81
CA PRO A 47 6.04 -12.61 -18.36
C PRO A 47 5.38 -13.86 -17.80
N GLY A 48 6.07 -14.54 -16.87
CA GLY A 48 5.56 -15.76 -16.27
C GLY A 48 4.13 -15.52 -15.77
N SER A 49 3.25 -16.50 -15.96
CA SER A 49 1.85 -16.36 -15.57
C SER A 49 1.75 -15.88 -14.11
N PRO A 50 0.90 -14.89 -13.81
CA PRO A 50 0.72 -14.40 -12.44
C PRO A 50 0.34 -15.56 -11.50
N VAL A 51 0.97 -15.62 -10.33
CA VAL A 51 0.67 -16.63 -9.32
C VAL A 51 -0.63 -16.22 -8.61
N PRO A 52 -1.64 -17.09 -8.52
CA PRO A 52 -2.87 -16.75 -7.81
C PRO A 52 -2.59 -16.59 -6.32
N LEU A 53 -3.05 -15.49 -5.73
CA LEU A 53 -2.86 -15.13 -4.32
C LEU A 53 -3.49 -16.15 -3.38
N PHE A 54 -4.60 -16.73 -3.82
CA PHE A 54 -5.33 -17.73 -3.08
C PHE A 54 -5.56 -18.98 -3.91
N VAL A 55 -5.67 -20.08 -3.18
CA VAL A 55 -6.10 -21.37 -3.71
C VAL A 55 -7.44 -21.71 -3.09
N GLN A 56 -8.30 -22.38 -3.85
CA GLN A 56 -9.49 -22.99 -3.28
C GLN A 56 -9.03 -24.07 -2.30
N THR A 57 -9.29 -23.86 -1.03
CA THR A 57 -9.25 -24.94 -0.05
C THR A 57 -10.58 -25.68 -0.16
N PRO A 58 -10.58 -27.03 -0.32
CA PRO A 58 -11.79 -27.81 -0.16
C PRO A 58 -12.44 -27.39 1.16
N SER A 59 -13.67 -26.90 1.10
CA SER A 59 -14.46 -26.79 2.31
C SER A 59 -14.88 -28.22 2.62
N ASP A 60 -14.44 -28.80 3.73
CA ASP A 60 -14.92 -30.10 4.22
C ASP A 60 -16.43 -30.06 4.55
N ILE A 61 -17.02 -28.87 4.48
CA ILE A 61 -18.44 -28.60 4.64
C ILE A 61 -19.07 -28.54 3.24
N PRO A 62 -20.03 -29.43 2.91
CA PRO A 62 -20.82 -29.32 1.68
C PRO A 62 -21.41 -27.90 1.54
N ALA A 63 -21.38 -27.32 0.34
CA ALA A 63 -21.81 -25.94 0.11
C ALA A 63 -23.22 -25.61 0.67
N ALA A 64 -24.14 -26.60 0.67
CA ALA A 64 -25.47 -26.46 1.26
C ALA A 64 -25.46 -26.33 2.80
N ILE A 65 -24.47 -26.93 3.46
CA ILE A 65 -24.28 -26.92 4.91
C ILE A 65 -23.49 -25.68 5.34
N ASP A 66 -22.53 -25.22 4.53
CA ASP A 66 -21.81 -23.93 4.74
C ASP A 66 -22.74 -22.71 4.55
N GLN A 67 -23.79 -22.87 3.73
CA GLN A 67 -24.88 -21.90 3.61
C GLN A 67 -25.92 -22.01 4.74
N ALA A 68 -26.08 -23.19 5.35
CA ALA A 68 -27.06 -23.44 6.41
C ALA A 68 -26.54 -23.11 7.82
N PHE A 69 -25.22 -23.16 8.03
CA PHE A 69 -24.58 -22.66 9.24
C PHE A 69 -24.04 -21.26 8.99
N PRO A 70 -24.64 -20.20 9.56
CA PRO A 70 -24.02 -18.89 9.49
C PRO A 70 -22.65 -18.99 10.17
N SER A 71 -21.58 -18.79 9.40
CA SER A 71 -20.26 -18.51 9.94
C SER A 71 -20.43 -17.52 11.10
N PRO A 72 -19.89 -17.78 12.30
CA PRO A 72 -20.23 -17.00 13.48
C PRO A 72 -19.97 -15.52 13.22
N GLN A 73 -21.06 -14.74 13.24
CA GLN A 73 -21.14 -13.28 13.21
C GLN A 73 -20.76 -12.51 11.92
N ILE A 74 -21.37 -12.73 10.75
CA ILE A 74 -21.59 -11.60 9.81
C ILE A 74 -22.93 -11.73 9.08
N SER A 75 -24.02 -11.29 9.71
CA SER A 75 -25.17 -10.69 9.01
C SER A 75 -25.00 -9.16 8.99
N LYS A 76 -23.79 -8.67 8.73
CA LYS A 76 -23.59 -7.24 8.54
C LYS A 76 -24.23 -6.89 7.21
N ARG A 77 -25.23 -6.00 7.25
CA ARG A 77 -26.03 -5.57 6.10
C ARG A 77 -25.17 -5.11 4.91
N TRP A 78 -23.96 -4.62 5.17
CA TRP A 78 -22.99 -4.15 4.18
C TRP A 78 -22.07 -5.23 3.58
N VAL A 79 -22.35 -6.52 3.80
CA VAL A 79 -21.63 -7.59 3.08
C VAL A 79 -22.46 -8.04 1.88
N ARG A 80 -21.97 -7.75 0.68
CA ARG A 80 -22.61 -8.14 -0.58
C ARG A 80 -22.46 -9.64 -0.83
N ARG A 81 -21.24 -10.15 -0.65
CA ARG A 81 -20.88 -11.57 -0.74
C ARG A 81 -19.51 -11.83 -0.14
N HIS A 82 -19.22 -13.09 0.14
CA HIS A 82 -17.91 -13.50 0.59
C HIS A 82 -17.58 -14.91 0.13
N ARG A 83 -16.31 -15.29 0.22
CA ARG A 83 -15.87 -16.68 0.09
C ARG A 83 -14.62 -16.93 0.92
N THR A 84 -14.50 -18.17 1.37
CA THR A 84 -13.37 -18.63 2.17
C THR A 84 -12.33 -19.31 1.28
N MET A 85 -11.05 -19.08 1.57
CA MET A 85 -9.93 -19.51 0.74
C MET A 85 -8.65 -19.69 1.57
N GLY A 86 -7.69 -20.45 1.06
CA GLY A 86 -6.35 -20.53 1.61
C GLY A 86 -5.38 -19.63 0.85
N LEU A 87 -4.41 -19.03 1.53
CA LEU A 87 -3.30 -18.35 0.84
C LEU A 87 -2.48 -19.35 0.05
N ASN A 88 -2.15 -19.01 -1.19
CA ASN A 88 -1.22 -19.78 -1.99
C ASN A 88 0.20 -19.67 -1.39
N PRO A 89 0.85 -20.79 -1.02
CA PRO A 89 2.21 -20.75 -0.49
C PRO A 89 3.20 -20.07 -1.43
N ALA A 90 3.08 -20.26 -2.75
CA ALA A 90 3.97 -19.62 -3.73
C ALA A 90 3.78 -18.10 -3.78
N ALA A 91 2.53 -17.63 -3.71
CA ALA A 91 2.26 -16.19 -3.61
C ALA A 91 2.81 -15.62 -2.30
N LEU A 92 2.63 -16.35 -1.20
CA LEU A 92 3.12 -15.92 0.11
C LEU A 92 4.65 -15.84 0.15
N GLU A 93 5.38 -16.81 -0.42
CA GLU A 93 6.84 -16.74 -0.52
C GLU A 93 7.27 -15.56 -1.41
N ALA A 94 6.60 -15.33 -2.54
CA ALA A 94 6.86 -14.17 -3.38
C ALA A 94 6.65 -12.84 -2.62
N MET A 95 5.62 -12.78 -1.77
CA MET A 95 5.31 -11.61 -0.93
C MET A 95 6.15 -11.52 0.36
N LYS A 96 7.01 -12.50 0.65
CA LYS A 96 8.03 -12.38 1.72
C LYS A 96 9.30 -11.70 1.22
N LEU A 97 9.59 -11.78 -0.08
CA LEU A 97 10.77 -11.16 -0.70
C LEU A 97 10.55 -9.66 -0.95
N ALA A 98 11.61 -8.93 -1.29
CA ALA A 98 11.49 -7.57 -1.81
C ALA A 98 10.86 -7.59 -3.21
N ARG A 99 10.14 -6.53 -3.63
CA ARG A 99 9.55 -6.48 -4.98
C ARG A 99 10.64 -6.46 -6.05
N LYS A 100 11.76 -5.79 -5.77
CA LYS A 100 12.95 -5.79 -6.63
C LYS A 100 13.57 -7.17 -6.84
N GLU A 101 13.41 -8.08 -5.88
CA GLU A 101 13.94 -9.45 -5.93
C GLU A 101 12.92 -10.42 -6.57
N SER A 102 11.64 -10.25 -6.25
CA SER A 102 10.55 -11.08 -6.77
C SER A 102 9.82 -10.38 -7.92
N LYS A 103 10.18 -10.75 -9.15
CA LYS A 103 9.46 -10.33 -10.38
C LYS A 103 8.17 -11.13 -10.63
N GLN A 104 7.74 -11.95 -9.66
CA GLN A 104 6.53 -12.74 -9.81
C GLN A 104 5.30 -11.85 -9.60
N ASP A 105 4.46 -11.75 -10.61
CA ASP A 105 3.17 -11.09 -10.46
C ASP A 105 2.21 -11.96 -9.66
N VAL A 106 1.34 -11.30 -8.90
CA VAL A 106 0.30 -11.92 -8.10
C VAL A 106 -1.05 -11.61 -8.73
N ALA A 107 -1.94 -12.58 -8.80
CA ALA A 107 -3.31 -12.37 -9.28
C ALA A 107 -4.35 -12.78 -8.24
N LEU A 108 -5.51 -12.13 -8.29
CA LEU A 108 -6.61 -12.35 -7.38
C LEU A 108 -7.91 -12.44 -8.18
N ASP A 109 -8.66 -13.51 -8.00
CA ASP A 109 -10.04 -13.57 -8.49
C ASP A 109 -10.94 -12.69 -7.60
N LEU A 110 -11.73 -11.84 -8.22
CA LEU A 110 -12.61 -10.87 -7.55
C LEU A 110 -14.08 -11.15 -7.89
N PHE A 111 -14.49 -12.41 -7.75
CA PHE A 111 -15.85 -12.87 -8.03
C PHE A 111 -16.26 -12.62 -9.49
N ASP A 112 -17.31 -11.84 -9.76
CA ASP A 112 -17.76 -11.53 -11.12
C ASP A 112 -16.83 -10.55 -11.86
N ALA A 113 -15.94 -9.85 -11.16
CA ALA A 113 -14.86 -9.15 -11.82
C ALA A 113 -13.88 -10.16 -12.42
N GLY A 114 -13.80 -11.39 -11.90
CA GLY A 114 -12.87 -12.43 -12.36
C GLY A 114 -11.43 -12.16 -11.90
N THR A 115 -10.49 -12.92 -12.47
CA THR A 115 -9.06 -12.80 -12.13
C THR A 115 -8.46 -11.47 -12.57
N ARG A 116 -7.80 -10.78 -11.62
CA ARG A 116 -7.07 -9.54 -11.81
C ARG A 116 -5.63 -9.68 -11.37
N THR A 117 -4.70 -9.18 -12.18
CA THR A 117 -3.29 -9.10 -11.79
C THR A 117 -3.06 -7.83 -10.97
N LEU A 118 -2.31 -7.96 -9.88
CA LEU A 118 -1.95 -6.86 -9.00
C LEU A 118 -0.55 -6.34 -9.38
N GLU A 119 -0.45 -5.04 -9.58
CA GLU A 119 0.80 -4.32 -9.77
C GLU A 119 1.20 -3.72 -8.42
N LEU A 120 1.96 -4.51 -7.65
CA LEU A 120 2.41 -4.13 -6.31
C LEU A 120 3.79 -3.46 -6.35
N ASP A 121 3.93 -2.43 -5.53
CA ASP A 121 5.15 -1.66 -5.28
C ASP A 121 6.08 -2.37 -4.28
N GLU A 122 7.24 -1.75 -4.01
CA GLU A 122 8.14 -2.20 -2.94
C GLU A 122 7.43 -2.12 -1.59
N PRO A 123 7.40 -3.22 -0.82
CA PRO A 123 6.68 -3.22 0.44
C PRO A 123 7.40 -2.45 1.53
N GLU A 124 6.61 -1.87 2.43
CA GLU A 124 7.10 -1.24 3.64
C GLU A 124 7.06 -2.22 4.81
N VAL A 125 8.13 -2.28 5.60
CA VAL A 125 8.20 -3.12 6.80
C VAL A 125 7.90 -2.25 8.02
N GLN A 126 6.80 -2.55 8.70
CA GLN A 126 6.37 -1.83 9.90
C GLN A 126 7.14 -2.30 11.14
N GLY A 127 7.15 -1.49 12.20
CA GLY A 127 7.84 -1.78 13.47
C GLY A 127 7.43 -3.11 14.14
N ASN A 128 6.21 -3.59 13.86
CA ASN A 128 5.72 -4.90 14.32
C ASN A 128 6.11 -6.10 13.42
N LYS A 129 6.98 -5.86 12.43
CA LYS A 129 7.48 -6.80 11.42
C LYS A 129 6.44 -7.29 10.41
N ALA A 130 5.27 -6.66 10.34
CA ALA A 130 4.37 -6.86 9.22
C ALA A 130 4.91 -6.13 7.98
N LYS A 131 4.68 -6.73 6.82
CA LYS A 131 5.07 -6.18 5.52
C LYS A 131 3.82 -5.69 4.80
N VAL A 132 3.76 -4.40 4.47
CA VAL A 132 2.63 -3.77 3.80
C VAL A 132 2.98 -3.52 2.34
N TRP A 133 2.24 -4.17 1.46
CA TRP A 133 2.32 -4.03 0.02
C TRP A 133 1.24 -3.05 -0.45
N ARG A 134 1.64 -2.07 -1.25
CA ARG A 134 0.75 -1.12 -1.89
C ARG A 134 0.79 -1.32 -3.40
N GLY A 135 -0.22 -0.87 -4.13
CA GLY A 135 -0.24 -0.99 -5.57
C GLY A 135 -1.62 -0.79 -6.15
N ARG A 136 -1.81 -1.30 -7.37
CA ARG A 136 -3.06 -1.17 -8.12
C ARG A 136 -3.41 -2.47 -8.82
N VAL A 137 -4.63 -2.53 -9.35
CA VAL A 137 -5.04 -3.55 -10.31
C VAL A 137 -4.49 -3.19 -11.69
N ARG A 138 -3.83 -4.13 -12.37
CA ARG A 138 -3.29 -3.93 -13.71
C ARG A 138 -4.37 -3.42 -14.67
N GLY A 139 -4.07 -2.31 -15.33
CA GLY A 139 -4.97 -1.67 -16.30
C GLY A 139 -6.04 -0.76 -15.70
N ASP A 140 -6.09 -0.63 -14.37
CA ASP A 140 -7.01 0.28 -13.66
C ASP A 140 -6.20 1.28 -12.82
N GLN A 141 -6.05 2.50 -13.34
CA GLN A 141 -5.25 3.55 -12.70
C GLN A 141 -5.90 4.14 -11.46
N ASP A 142 -7.23 4.01 -11.34
CA ASP A 142 -8.01 4.56 -10.23
C ASP A 142 -8.21 3.53 -9.10
N SER A 143 -7.74 2.29 -9.31
CA SER A 143 -7.75 1.26 -8.29
C SER A 143 -6.65 1.48 -7.24
N ASP A 144 -6.93 1.03 -6.01
CA ASP A 144 -5.97 1.01 -4.91
C ASP A 144 -5.96 -0.39 -4.27
N VAL A 145 -4.77 -0.89 -3.98
CA VAL A 145 -4.54 -2.19 -3.35
C VAL A 145 -3.59 -2.01 -2.19
N THR A 146 -4.04 -2.33 -0.98
CA THR A 146 -3.18 -2.39 0.21
C THR A 146 -3.30 -3.77 0.87
N LEU A 147 -2.19 -4.51 0.96
CA LEU A 147 -2.11 -5.84 1.55
C LEU A 147 -1.04 -5.89 2.64
N ALA A 148 -1.43 -6.19 3.88
CA ALA A 148 -0.50 -6.40 4.98
C ALA A 148 -0.32 -7.89 5.27
N VAL A 149 0.94 -8.34 5.29
CA VAL A 149 1.32 -9.75 5.49
C VAL A 149 2.16 -9.88 6.74
N ARG A 150 1.85 -10.87 7.58
CA ARG A 150 2.70 -11.30 8.68
C ARG A 150 2.57 -12.81 8.88
N GLY A 151 3.69 -13.53 8.81
CA GLY A 151 3.68 -14.99 8.86
C GLY A 151 2.83 -15.57 7.72
N LYS A 152 1.83 -16.38 8.06
CA LYS A 152 0.85 -16.97 7.13
C LYS A 152 -0.49 -16.24 7.11
N LYS A 153 -0.56 -15.03 7.67
CA LYS A 153 -1.78 -14.24 7.79
C LYS A 153 -1.66 -12.97 6.95
N MET A 154 -2.79 -12.55 6.40
CA MET A 154 -2.89 -11.40 5.52
C MET A 154 -4.18 -10.66 5.85
N ALA A 155 -4.10 -9.34 5.94
CA ALA A 155 -5.24 -8.44 5.87
C ALA A 155 -5.09 -7.60 4.59
N GLY A 156 -6.20 -7.24 3.94
CA GLY A 156 -6.12 -6.46 2.73
C GLY A 156 -7.36 -5.65 2.44
N THR A 157 -7.19 -4.57 1.69
CA THR A 157 -8.26 -3.79 1.06
C THR A 157 -7.92 -3.59 -0.41
N ILE A 158 -8.93 -3.72 -1.26
CA ILE A 158 -8.85 -3.45 -2.70
C ILE A 158 -10.04 -2.56 -3.05
N VAL A 159 -9.77 -1.38 -3.60
CA VAL A 159 -10.75 -0.48 -4.19
C VAL A 159 -10.59 -0.54 -5.69
N MET A 160 -11.67 -0.83 -6.41
CA MET A 160 -11.68 -0.91 -7.88
C MET A 160 -13.00 -0.34 -8.40
N GLY A 161 -12.96 0.88 -8.94
CA GLY A 161 -14.16 1.67 -9.21
C GLY A 161 -14.98 1.90 -7.94
N GLN A 162 -16.27 1.58 -7.97
CA GLN A 162 -17.18 1.70 -6.81
C GLN A 162 -17.21 0.45 -5.91
N ARG A 163 -16.24 -0.46 -6.08
CA ARG A 163 -16.25 -1.77 -5.40
C ARG A 163 -15.13 -1.83 -4.39
N LEU A 164 -15.49 -2.15 -3.15
CA LEU A 164 -14.57 -2.36 -2.04
C LEU A 164 -14.52 -3.84 -1.69
N TYR A 165 -13.32 -4.41 -1.71
CA TYR A 165 -13.06 -5.76 -1.25
C TYR A 165 -12.16 -5.76 -0.04
N LYS A 166 -12.43 -6.66 0.90
CA LYS A 166 -11.60 -6.89 2.07
C LYS A 166 -11.10 -8.33 2.09
N ILE A 167 -9.83 -8.49 2.44
CA ILE A 167 -9.24 -9.78 2.78
C ILE A 167 -9.13 -9.83 4.30
N GLU A 168 -9.84 -10.76 4.91
CA GLU A 168 -9.89 -10.93 6.35
C GLU A 168 -9.30 -12.30 6.72
N PRO A 169 -8.26 -12.36 7.56
CA PRO A 169 -7.78 -13.62 8.10
C PRO A 169 -8.84 -14.24 9.02
N THR A 170 -8.99 -15.56 8.95
CA THR A 170 -9.88 -16.34 9.82
C THR A 170 -9.06 -17.31 10.66
N GLU A 171 -9.69 -18.31 11.26
CA GLU A 171 -9.00 -19.43 11.92
C GLU A 171 -8.27 -20.33 10.89
N ASP A 172 -7.41 -21.25 11.36
CA ASP A 172 -6.77 -22.33 10.57
C ASP A 172 -5.99 -21.91 9.30
N ASN A 173 -5.32 -20.77 9.33
CA ASN A 173 -4.60 -20.20 8.17
C ASN A 173 -5.47 -19.98 6.92
N ARG A 174 -6.79 -19.92 7.07
CA ARG A 174 -7.70 -19.49 6.03
C ARG A 174 -7.93 -17.98 6.07
N HIS A 175 -8.53 -17.50 4.98
CA HIS A 175 -8.89 -16.11 4.75
C HIS A 175 -10.27 -16.07 4.12
N ARG A 176 -10.91 -14.92 4.28
CA ARG A 176 -12.18 -14.61 3.65
C ARG A 176 -11.98 -13.39 2.77
N LEU A 177 -12.33 -13.53 1.49
CA LEU A 177 -12.51 -12.38 0.61
C LEU A 177 -13.97 -11.94 0.74
N VAL A 178 -14.17 -10.67 1.06
CA VAL A 178 -15.49 -10.04 1.27
C VAL A 178 -15.64 -8.91 0.27
N GLU A 179 -16.73 -8.89 -0.47
CA GLU A 179 -17.16 -7.68 -1.19
C GLU A 179 -18.14 -6.90 -0.33
N ILE A 180 -17.88 -5.62 -0.19
CA ILE A 180 -18.63 -4.70 0.63
C ILE A 180 -19.69 -4.00 -0.22
N ASP A 181 -20.90 -3.91 0.33
CA ASP A 181 -21.98 -3.11 -0.21
C ASP A 181 -21.98 -1.75 0.48
N ASP A 182 -21.39 -0.75 -0.17
CA ASP A 182 -21.22 0.60 0.39
C ASP A 182 -22.57 1.29 0.63
N ASP A 183 -23.52 1.10 -0.29
CA ASP A 183 -24.89 1.61 -0.18
C ASP A 183 -25.65 1.05 1.04
N ALA A 184 -25.22 -0.09 1.56
CA ALA A 184 -25.79 -0.74 2.73
C ALA A 184 -25.05 -0.42 4.04
N MET A 185 -23.96 0.35 3.97
CA MET A 185 -23.37 0.94 5.17
C MET A 185 -24.31 1.96 5.79
N ARG A 186 -24.16 2.17 7.10
CA ARG A 186 -24.84 3.29 7.74
C ARG A 186 -24.21 4.58 7.21
N PRO A 187 -24.99 5.64 6.98
CA PRO A 187 -24.43 6.96 6.73
C PRO A 187 -23.45 7.32 7.83
N ASP A 188 -22.37 8.00 7.46
CA ASP A 188 -21.46 8.59 8.43
C ASP A 188 -22.27 9.46 9.42
N HIS A 189 -21.84 9.45 10.68
CA HIS A 189 -22.38 10.39 11.63
C HIS A 189 -22.04 11.80 11.15
N HIS A 190 -23.03 12.70 11.15
CA HIS A 190 -22.80 14.12 10.87
C HIS A 190 -21.64 14.61 11.75
N PRO A 191 -20.78 15.51 11.23
CA PRO A 191 -19.73 16.13 12.03
C PRO A 191 -20.31 16.57 13.36
N LEU A 192 -19.61 16.29 14.46
CA LEU A 192 -19.96 16.87 15.75
C LEU A 192 -19.92 18.39 15.57
N VAL A 193 -21.09 19.03 15.64
CA VAL A 193 -21.17 20.48 15.73
C VAL A 193 -20.60 20.80 17.10
N VAL A 194 -19.36 21.28 17.15
CA VAL A 194 -18.82 21.91 18.35
C VAL A 194 -19.69 23.15 18.55
N PRO A 195 -20.52 23.23 19.62
CA PRO A 195 -21.34 24.39 19.84
C PRO A 195 -20.43 25.60 20.00
N ASP A 196 -20.65 26.64 19.19
CA ASP A 196 -20.12 27.97 19.46
C ASP A 196 -21.02 28.62 20.53
N ASP A 197 -21.12 27.96 21.69
CA ASP A 197 -22.01 28.37 22.78
C ASP A 197 -21.39 29.47 23.66
N GLY A 198 -20.26 30.05 23.23
CA GLY A 198 -19.55 31.08 23.98
C GLY A 198 -18.99 30.58 25.30
N THR A 199 -19.04 29.26 25.58
CA THR A 199 -18.28 28.67 26.68
C THR A 199 -16.82 28.87 26.31
N PRO A 200 -16.01 29.58 27.13
CA PRO A 200 -14.58 29.64 26.91
C PRO A 200 -14.10 28.19 26.77
N ALA A 201 -13.43 27.88 25.65
CA ALA A 201 -12.74 26.62 25.54
C ALA A 201 -11.95 26.45 26.84
N ASP A 202 -12.11 25.30 27.51
CA ASP A 202 -11.22 24.95 28.61
C ASP A 202 -9.81 25.27 28.12
N PRO A 203 -9.03 26.08 28.85
CA PRO A 203 -7.72 26.47 28.40
C PRO A 203 -7.00 25.17 28.01
N PRO A 204 -6.40 25.11 26.81
CA PRO A 204 -5.74 23.89 26.36
C PRO A 204 -4.88 23.39 27.51
N ALA A 205 -5.04 22.11 27.87
CA ALA A 205 -4.21 21.49 28.89
C ALA A 205 -2.77 21.94 28.60
N PRO A 206 -2.04 22.50 29.58
CA PRO A 206 -0.81 23.21 29.33
C PRO A 206 0.07 22.34 28.43
N GLU A 207 0.32 22.84 27.22
CA GLU A 207 1.22 22.18 26.29
C GLU A 207 2.54 21.97 27.04
N PRO A 208 3.15 20.78 26.95
CA PRO A 208 4.48 20.60 27.53
C PRO A 208 5.38 21.67 26.94
N GLU A 209 5.90 22.52 27.81
CA GLU A 209 6.72 23.68 27.48
C GLU A 209 8.00 23.20 26.78
N LEU A 210 7.97 23.07 25.46
CA LEU A 210 9.18 22.91 24.66
C LEU A 210 9.87 24.26 24.66
N GLN A 211 10.85 24.41 25.56
CA GLN A 211 11.65 25.62 25.70
C GLN A 211 12.27 26.01 24.35
N GLN A 212 11.71 27.03 23.72
CA GLN A 212 12.29 27.67 22.54
C GLN A 212 13.03 28.94 23.01
N PRO A 213 14.35 29.09 22.75
CA PRO A 213 15.09 30.30 23.11
C PRO A 213 14.48 31.50 22.38
N GLY A 214 14.06 32.52 23.14
CA GLY A 214 13.30 33.66 22.63
C GLY A 214 14.11 34.62 21.76
N THR A 215 13.41 35.54 21.10
CA THR A 215 13.60 37.01 21.23
C THR A 215 12.41 37.75 20.58
N ALA A 216 12.04 38.85 21.24
CA ALA A 216 11.10 39.94 20.98
C ALA A 216 10.40 40.15 19.60
N ALA A 217 9.17 40.65 19.75
CA ALA A 217 8.20 41.20 18.82
C ALA A 217 8.72 42.13 17.70
N ALA A 218 8.12 42.00 16.51
CA ALA A 218 7.54 43.13 15.75
C ALA A 218 6.67 42.61 14.58
N SER A 219 5.58 43.34 14.34
CA SER A 219 4.56 43.16 13.29
C SER A 219 5.12 42.93 11.89
N THR A 220 4.43 42.11 11.08
CA THR A 220 4.06 42.33 9.66
C THR A 220 3.68 41.00 9.00
N THR A 221 2.61 41.02 8.21
CA THR A 221 2.14 39.99 7.27
C THR A 221 1.67 38.66 7.86
N VAL A 222 0.41 38.30 7.55
CA VAL A 222 -0.01 36.91 7.35
C VAL A 222 0.78 36.34 6.17
N THR A 223 2.04 36.02 6.43
CA THR A 223 2.74 35.00 5.67
C THR A 223 2.23 33.69 6.25
N THR A 224 1.23 33.07 5.63
CA THR A 224 0.96 31.64 5.86
C THR A 224 2.10 30.83 5.24
N ALA A 225 3.29 30.96 5.82
CA ALA A 225 4.22 29.86 5.88
C ALA A 225 3.76 29.07 7.11
N ALA A 226 2.73 28.23 6.92
CA ALA A 226 2.60 27.08 7.78
C ALA A 226 3.90 26.32 7.56
N THR A 227 4.84 26.43 8.51
CA THR A 227 6.02 25.58 8.53
C THR A 227 5.49 24.16 8.45
N THR A 228 5.62 23.53 7.29
CA THR A 228 5.30 22.12 7.07
C THR A 228 6.33 21.29 7.82
N THR A 229 6.35 21.41 9.15
CA THR A 229 7.04 20.44 9.97
C THR A 229 6.27 19.15 9.80
N ASN A 230 6.87 18.17 9.13
CA ASN A 230 6.31 16.84 9.01
C ASN A 230 6.18 16.25 10.43
N THR A 231 4.98 16.30 10.99
CA THR A 231 4.71 15.88 12.36
C THR A 231 4.70 14.36 12.42
N ILE A 232 5.62 13.77 13.17
CA ILE A 232 5.62 12.32 13.43
C ILE A 232 4.90 12.07 14.76
N VAL A 233 3.81 11.32 14.71
CA VAL A 233 3.07 10.87 15.89
C VAL A 233 3.48 9.44 16.20
N ASP A 234 4.14 9.24 17.34
CA ASP A 234 4.47 7.91 17.84
C ASP A 234 3.21 7.22 18.37
N LEU A 235 2.92 6.03 17.85
CA LEU A 235 1.67 5.32 18.08
C LEU A 235 1.89 4.00 18.83
N LEU A 236 1.23 3.87 19.98
CA LEU A 236 0.99 2.59 20.65
C LEU A 236 -0.41 2.09 20.28
N VAL A 237 -0.50 0.87 19.75
CA VAL A 237 -1.77 0.19 19.54
C VAL A 237 -1.93 -0.93 20.56
N VAL A 238 -3.03 -0.91 21.31
CA VAL A 238 -3.39 -1.96 22.26
C VAL A 238 -4.59 -2.77 21.77
N TYR A 239 -4.63 -4.05 22.10
CA TYR A 239 -5.74 -4.95 21.75
C TYR A 239 -5.99 -5.99 22.84
N THR A 240 -7.19 -6.55 22.88
CA THR A 240 -7.60 -7.56 23.87
C THR A 240 -7.31 -8.98 23.37
N PRO A 241 -7.31 -10.00 24.26
CA PRO A 241 -7.21 -11.40 23.86
C PRO A 241 -8.36 -11.82 22.93
N THR A 242 -9.58 -11.32 23.19
CA THR A 242 -10.76 -11.58 22.35
C THR A 242 -10.57 -11.03 20.95
N ALA A 243 -10.09 -9.79 20.81
CA ALA A 243 -9.80 -9.20 19.51
C ALA A 243 -8.72 -9.99 18.76
N ARG A 244 -7.64 -10.40 19.44
CA ARG A 244 -6.60 -11.27 18.83
C ARG A 244 -7.19 -12.58 18.33
N ALA A 245 -7.99 -13.26 19.15
CA ALA A 245 -8.59 -14.54 18.80
C ALA A 245 -9.51 -14.40 17.58
N LYS A 246 -10.45 -13.45 17.62
CA LYS A 246 -11.40 -13.19 16.52
C LYS A 246 -10.72 -12.76 15.22
N GLN A 247 -9.59 -12.06 15.29
CA GLN A 247 -8.84 -11.67 14.11
C GLN A 247 -8.05 -12.84 13.48
N GLY A 248 -7.99 -14.01 14.13
CA GLY A 248 -7.24 -15.16 13.63
C GLY A 248 -5.80 -15.25 14.16
N GLY A 249 -5.54 -14.67 15.34
CA GLY A 249 -4.30 -14.81 16.10
C GLY A 249 -3.34 -13.62 16.01
N LEU A 250 -2.17 -13.76 16.65
CA LEU A 250 -1.20 -12.67 16.82
C LEU A 250 -0.65 -12.13 15.48
N ALA A 251 -0.37 -13.02 14.53
CA ALA A 251 0.12 -12.63 13.21
C ALA A 251 -0.94 -11.81 12.45
N ALA A 252 -2.19 -12.27 12.51
CA ALA A 252 -3.32 -11.62 11.87
C ALA A 252 -3.65 -10.24 12.47
N MET A 253 -3.64 -10.14 13.80
CA MET A 253 -3.83 -8.86 14.50
C MET A 253 -2.75 -7.84 14.11
N ASN A 254 -1.49 -8.24 14.09
CA ASN A 254 -0.40 -7.34 13.72
C ASN A 254 -0.41 -6.95 12.23
N ALA A 255 -0.87 -7.84 11.34
CA ALA A 255 -1.08 -7.49 9.94
C ALA A 255 -2.19 -6.42 9.80
N LEU A 256 -3.31 -6.58 10.53
CA LEU A 256 -4.38 -5.59 10.55
C LEU A 256 -3.91 -4.23 11.08
N ILE A 257 -3.17 -4.22 12.20
CA ILE A 257 -2.62 -2.99 12.79
C ILE A 257 -1.70 -2.28 11.80
N ALA A 258 -0.79 -3.02 11.16
CA ALA A 258 0.13 -2.47 10.18
C ALA A 258 -0.58 -1.87 8.95
N MET A 259 -1.63 -2.56 8.47
CA MET A 259 -2.48 -2.06 7.40
C MET A 259 -3.18 -0.76 7.80
N GLY A 260 -3.75 -0.69 9.01
CA GLY A 260 -4.45 0.50 9.49
C GLY A 260 -3.54 1.72 9.61
N VAL A 261 -2.33 1.54 10.12
CA VAL A 261 -1.32 2.60 10.22
C VAL A 261 -0.90 3.09 8.83
N ASP A 262 -0.68 2.16 7.89
CA ASP A 262 -0.33 2.53 6.52
C ASP A 262 -1.47 3.26 5.81
N LEU A 263 -2.71 2.78 5.92
CA LEU A 263 -3.90 3.44 5.34
C LEU A 263 -4.10 4.86 5.91
N ALA A 264 -3.91 5.06 7.21
CA ALA A 264 -3.98 6.40 7.81
C ALA A 264 -2.89 7.33 7.24
N ASN A 265 -1.65 6.85 7.14
CA ASN A 265 -0.56 7.60 6.53
C ASN A 265 -0.79 7.89 5.03
N GLN A 266 -1.40 6.95 4.31
CA GLN A 266 -1.83 7.17 2.93
C GLN A 266 -2.88 8.28 2.85
N ALA A 267 -3.89 8.27 3.73
CA ALA A 267 -4.91 9.32 3.78
C ALA A 267 -4.31 10.71 4.06
N TYR A 268 -3.32 10.82 4.97
CA TYR A 268 -2.63 12.09 5.21
C TYR A 268 -1.86 12.56 3.98
N ARG A 269 -1.12 11.67 3.30
CA ARG A 269 -0.42 12.02 2.05
C ARG A 269 -1.39 12.47 0.95
N ASN A 270 -2.47 11.73 0.75
CA ASN A 270 -3.48 12.04 -0.27
C ASN A 270 -4.18 13.38 0.02
N SER A 271 -4.30 13.74 1.29
CA SER A 271 -4.94 14.99 1.74
C SER A 271 -3.94 16.14 1.95
N GLN A 272 -2.67 15.96 1.59
CA GLN A 272 -1.58 16.93 1.80
C GLN A 272 -1.44 17.40 3.26
N ILE A 273 -1.79 16.54 4.22
CA ILE A 273 -1.60 16.78 5.64
C ILE A 273 -0.17 16.35 5.99
N ALA A 274 0.64 17.29 6.50
CA ALA A 274 2.04 17.07 6.88
C ALA A 274 2.17 16.30 8.22
N MET A 275 1.62 15.08 8.26
CA MET A 275 1.62 14.22 9.44
C MET A 275 1.87 12.76 9.06
N GLN A 276 2.56 12.02 9.94
CA GLN A 276 2.81 10.60 9.79
C GLN A 276 2.70 9.88 11.14
N LEU A 277 1.94 8.80 11.19
CA LEU A 277 1.93 7.85 12.30
C LEU A 277 3.13 6.91 12.20
N ARG A 278 3.85 6.75 13.30
CA ARG A 278 4.91 5.75 13.45
C ARG A 278 4.50 4.75 14.52
N LEU A 279 4.24 3.51 14.12
CA LEU A 279 3.92 2.43 15.06
C LEU A 279 5.15 2.08 15.90
N VAL A 280 5.20 2.55 17.14
CA VAL A 280 6.31 2.24 18.07
C VAL A 280 6.08 0.92 18.80
N ARG A 281 4.82 0.57 19.08
CA ARG A 281 4.49 -0.69 19.75
C ARG A 281 3.07 -1.14 19.44
N ALA A 282 2.89 -2.46 19.35
CA ALA A 282 1.61 -3.13 19.46
C ALA A 282 1.63 -4.06 20.68
N ALA A 283 0.62 -4.00 21.56
CA ALA A 283 0.59 -4.77 22.80
C ALA A 283 -0.78 -5.39 23.09
N GLU A 284 -0.78 -6.66 23.52
CA GLU A 284 -1.98 -7.29 24.06
C GLU A 284 -2.17 -6.87 25.52
N VAL A 285 -3.38 -6.50 25.88
CA VAL A 285 -3.75 -6.03 27.22
C VAL A 285 -4.79 -6.99 27.77
N ALA A 286 -4.54 -7.56 28.95
CA ALA A 286 -5.47 -8.44 29.64
C ALA A 286 -6.71 -7.66 30.11
N TYR A 287 -7.68 -7.53 29.21
CA TYR A 287 -8.93 -6.81 29.43
C TYR A 287 -10.09 -7.59 28.83
N THR A 288 -11.16 -7.76 29.61
CA THR A 288 -12.42 -8.34 29.15
C THR A 288 -13.33 -7.21 28.70
N GLU A 289 -13.63 -7.20 27.40
CA GLU A 289 -14.54 -6.23 26.79
C GLU A 289 -15.92 -6.28 27.43
N THR A 290 -16.51 -5.10 27.69
CA THR A 290 -17.87 -5.03 28.28
C THR A 290 -18.97 -5.22 27.24
N GLY A 291 -18.63 -5.08 25.96
CA GLY A 291 -19.60 -4.99 24.86
C GLY A 291 -20.19 -3.57 24.69
N ASN A 292 -19.77 -2.60 25.50
CA ASN A 292 -20.14 -1.20 25.37
C ASN A 292 -18.88 -0.35 25.11
N ILE A 293 -18.76 0.16 23.87
CA ILE A 293 -17.59 0.92 23.43
C ILE A 293 -17.33 2.17 24.27
N ASN A 294 -18.38 2.83 24.78
CA ASN A 294 -18.22 4.02 25.61
C ASN A 294 -17.57 3.67 26.96
N THR A 295 -18.01 2.57 27.57
CA THR A 295 -17.44 2.07 28.83
C THR A 295 -15.99 1.63 28.63
N ASP A 296 -15.71 0.87 27.57
CA ASP A 296 -14.37 0.37 27.26
C ASP A 296 -13.39 1.53 26.95
N LEU A 297 -13.86 2.58 26.25
CA LEU A 297 -13.09 3.80 26.00
C LEU A 297 -12.79 4.59 27.28
N VAL A 298 -13.77 4.76 28.16
CA VAL A 298 -13.56 5.46 29.44
C VAL A 298 -12.50 4.74 30.27
N ARG A 299 -12.56 3.42 30.34
CA ARG A 299 -11.55 2.60 31.05
C ARG A 299 -10.16 2.69 30.44
N LEU A 300 -10.06 2.76 29.11
CA LEU A 300 -8.77 2.97 28.45
C LEU A 300 -8.17 4.37 28.76
N ARG A 301 -9.04 5.38 28.88
CA ARG A 301 -8.64 6.78 29.10
C ARG A 301 -8.26 7.07 30.56
N SER A 302 -8.99 6.49 31.51
CA SER A 302 -8.70 6.59 32.94
C SER A 302 -7.32 6.02 33.26
N LYS A 303 -6.59 6.63 34.21
CA LYS A 303 -5.21 6.24 34.55
C LYS A 303 -5.08 5.32 35.77
N SER A 304 -6.14 5.22 36.57
CA SER A 304 -6.10 4.59 37.89
C SER A 304 -7.48 4.10 38.32
N ASP A 305 -8.28 3.59 37.38
CA ASP A 305 -9.62 3.06 37.68
C ASP A 305 -9.61 1.53 37.87
N GLY A 306 -8.42 0.91 37.86
CA GLY A 306 -8.22 -0.52 37.99
C GLY A 306 -8.38 -1.29 36.69
N PHE A 307 -8.68 -0.62 35.57
CA PHE A 307 -8.80 -1.24 34.26
C PHE A 307 -7.75 -0.69 33.30
N MET A 308 -6.94 -1.59 32.73
CA MET A 308 -5.95 -1.22 31.70
C MET A 308 -4.95 -0.13 32.12
N ASP A 309 -4.79 0.17 33.41
CA ASP A 309 -3.88 1.19 33.94
C ASP A 309 -2.44 1.02 33.39
N GLN A 310 -2.02 -0.24 33.15
CA GLN A 310 -0.73 -0.57 32.55
C GLN A 310 -0.50 0.03 31.15
N VAL A 311 -1.56 0.40 30.42
CA VAL A 311 -1.45 1.00 29.09
C VAL A 311 -0.76 2.37 29.16
N HIS A 312 -1.01 3.16 30.20
CA HIS A 312 -0.36 4.45 30.37
C HIS A 312 1.14 4.30 30.67
N THR A 313 1.51 3.26 31.41
CA THR A 313 2.92 2.88 31.63
C THR A 313 3.58 2.46 30.33
N LEU A 314 2.94 1.62 29.51
CA LEU A 314 3.44 1.22 28.19
C LEU A 314 3.62 2.44 27.27
N ARG A 315 2.63 3.34 27.24
CA ARG A 315 2.67 4.56 26.44
C ARG A 315 3.91 5.39 26.79
N ASN A 316 4.13 5.67 28.07
CA ASN A 316 5.31 6.40 28.53
C ASN A 316 6.62 5.65 28.24
N GLN A 317 6.65 4.32 28.45
CA GLN A 317 7.84 3.49 28.22
C GLN A 317 8.29 3.51 26.76
N TYR A 318 7.34 3.45 25.82
CA TYR A 318 7.62 3.45 24.39
C TYR A 318 7.59 4.85 23.75
N LYS A 319 7.34 5.90 24.55
CA LYS A 319 7.23 7.29 24.10
C LYS A 319 6.16 7.49 23.02
N ALA A 320 5.01 6.86 23.23
CA ALA A 320 3.80 7.02 22.43
C ALA A 320 2.83 8.06 23.01
#